data_AF-A0A9D8G2M1-F1
#
_entry.id   AF-A0A9D8G2M1-F1
#
_cell.length_a   1.000
_cell.length_b   1.000
_cell.length_c   1.000
_cell.angle_alpha   90.00
_cell.angle_beta   90.00
_cell.angle_gamma   90.00
#
_symmetry.space_group_name_H-M   'P 1'
#
loop_
_entity.id
_entity.type
_entity.pdbx_description
1 polymer ?
#
loop_
_entity_poly.entity_id
_entity_poly.type
_entity_poly.pdbx_seq_one_letter_code
_entity_poly.pdbx_strand_id
1 'polypeptide(L)' 'MNDKAKLRLLVKHWIEHNQEHSAEFRQWAAKAKKSEKTGADEDINKAADELDKANGHLQRALDKLGTEKP' A
#
# COMPACT_ATOMS: atom_id res chain seq x y z
N MET A 1 -11.25 23.37 -5.45
CA MET A 1 -10.46 22.18 -5.84
C MET A 1 -11.32 21.35 -6.77
N ASN A 2 -10.83 20.97 -7.96
CA ASN A 2 -11.59 20.10 -8.86
C ASN A 2 -11.42 18.62 -8.47
N ASP A 3 -12.31 17.75 -8.97
CA ASP A 3 -12.30 16.32 -8.62
C ASP A 3 -10.98 15.63 -8.98
N LYS A 4 -10.35 16.05 -10.08
CA LYS A 4 -9.05 15.54 -10.50
C LYS A 4 -7.96 15.84 -9.47
N ALA A 5 -7.89 17.07 -8.98
CA ALA A 5 -6.96 17.50 -7.94
C ALA A 5 -7.19 16.71 -6.65
N LYS A 6 -8.45 16.57 -6.24
CA LYS A 6 -8.85 15.82 -5.05
C LYS A 6 -8.43 14.36 -5.16
N LEU A 7 -8.72 13.73 -6.29
CA LEU A 7 -8.35 12.34 -6.56
C LEU A 7 -6.83 12.13 -6.49
N ARG A 8 -6.02 13.07 -6.97
CA ARG A 8 -4.56 12.97 -6.87
C ARG A 8 -4.05 13.00 -5.44
N LEU A 9 -4.61 13.87 -4.61
CA LEU A 9 -4.28 13.93 -3.19
C LEU A 9 -4.67 12.63 -2.49
N LEU A 10 -5.84 12.07 -2.79
CA LEU A 10 -6.28 10.78 -2.28
C LEU A 10 -5.35 9.63 -2.71
N VAL A 11 -4.99 9.55 -4.00
CA VAL A 11 -4.10 8.50 -4.51
C VAL A 11 -2.72 8.54 -3.83
N LYS A 12 -2.14 9.73 -3.61
CA LYS A 12 -0.88 9.87 -2.87
C LYS A 12 -1.02 9.37 -1.42
N HIS A 13 -2.10 9.78 -0.75
CA HIS A 13 -2.38 9.37 0.62
C HIS A 13 -2.58 7.86 0.73
N TRP A 14 -3.27 7.22 -0.21
CA TRP A 14 -3.44 5.77 -0.22
C TRP A 14 -2.12 5.02 -0.43
N ILE A 15 -1.23 5.52 -1.30
CA ILE A 15 0.11 4.91 -1.48
C ILE A 15 0.89 4.94 -0.15
N GLU A 16 0.94 6.10 0.50
CA GLU A 16 1.62 6.28 1.79
C GLU A 16 1.03 5.35 2.85
N HIS A 17 -0.30 5.33 2.98
CA HIS A 17 -0.97 4.48 3.97
C HIS A 17 -0.77 2.98 3.72
N ASN A 18 -0.79 2.55 2.45
CA ASN A 18 -0.50 1.16 2.10
C ASN A 18 0.95 0.78 2.41
N GLN A 19 1.90 1.69 2.25
CA GLN A 19 3.30 1.45 2.64
C GLN A 19 3.42 1.25 4.16
N GLU A 20 2.77 2.09 4.96
CA GLU A 20 2.70 1.92 6.42
C GLU A 20 2.12 0.56 6.82
N HIS A 21 0.97 0.18 6.23
CA HIS A 21 0.33 -1.12 6.49
C HIS A 21 1.19 -2.29 6.06
N SER A 22 1.80 -2.23 4.87
CA SER A 22 2.68 -3.31 4.38
C SER A 22 3.87 -3.54 5.34
N ALA A 23 4.46 -2.47 5.87
CA ALA A 23 5.56 -2.54 6.82
C ALA A 23 5.10 -3.13 8.16
N GLU A 24 3.95 -2.70 8.67
CA GLU A 24 3.36 -3.23 9.90
C GLU A 24 3.02 -4.73 9.75
N PHE A 25 2.43 -5.14 8.63
CA PHE A 25 2.11 -6.54 8.34
C PHE A 25 3.36 -7.40 8.36
N ARG A 26 4.45 -6.97 7.71
CA ARG A 26 5.73 -7.69 7.72
C ARG A 26 6.31 -7.82 9.14
N GLN A 27 6.18 -6.79 9.98
CA GLN A 27 6.60 -6.88 11.38
C GLN A 27 5.80 -7.93 12.16
N TRP A 28 4.48 -7.99 11.95
CA TRP A 28 3.62 -8.98 12.61
C TRP A 28 3.79 -10.38 12.06
N ALA A 29 4.01 -10.56 10.76
CA ALA A 29 4.37 -11.85 10.18
C ALA A 29 5.66 -12.40 10.81
N ALA A 30 6.67 -11.55 11.01
CA ALA A 30 7.91 -11.94 11.68
C ALA A 30 7.70 -12.35 13.15
N LYS A 31 6.72 -11.78 13.85
CA LYS A 31 6.31 -12.19 15.20
C LYS A 31 5.55 -13.52 15.17
N ALA A 32 4.57 -13.66 14.26
CA ALA A 32 3.75 -14.86 14.09
C ALA A 32 4.62 -16.09 13.79
N LYS A 33 5.61 -15.95 12.91
CA LYS A 33 6.58 -17.01 12.58
C LYS A 33 7.36 -17.52 13.79
N LYS A 34 7.59 -16.67 14.80
CA LYS A 34 8.32 -17.00 16.02
C LYS A 34 7.40 -17.63 17.08
N SER A 35 6.13 -17.23 17.12
CA SER A 35 5.19 -17.68 18.15
C SER A 35 4.56 -19.03 17.82
N GLU A 36 4.14 -19.27 16.58
CA GLU A 36 3.38 -20.48 16.22
C GLU A 36 3.56 -20.88 14.75
N LYS A 37 3.69 -22.19 14.46
CA LYS A 37 3.77 -22.73 13.09
C LYS A 37 2.38 -22.87 12.44
N THR A 38 1.59 -21.79 12.43
CA THR A 38 0.21 -21.80 11.93
C THR A 38 0.11 -21.50 10.43
N GLY A 39 1.18 -20.99 9.81
CA GLY A 39 1.16 -20.49 8.43
C GLY A 39 0.57 -19.09 8.29
N ALA A 40 0.08 -18.49 9.39
CA ALA A 40 -0.44 -17.12 9.38
C ALA A 40 0.61 -16.09 8.96
N ASP A 41 1.89 -16.34 9.24
CA ASP A 41 2.99 -15.47 8.79
C ASP A 41 3.12 -15.42 7.27
N GLU A 42 2.84 -16.53 6.57
CA GLU A 42 2.86 -16.57 5.12
C GLU A 42 1.73 -15.73 4.53
N ASP A 43 0.51 -15.88 5.06
CA ASP A 43 -0.64 -15.14 4.55
C ASP A 43 -0.57 -13.64 4.88
N ILE A 44 -0.04 -13.26 6.05
CA ILE A 44 0.22 -11.85 6.38
C ILE A 44 1.28 -11.25 5.45
N ASN A 45 2.34 -11.99 5.11
CA ASN A 45 3.32 -11.54 4.13
C ASN A 45 2.72 -11.37 2.74
N LYS A 46 1.87 -12.31 2.29
CA LYS A 46 1.14 -12.18 1.02
C LYS A 46 0.26 -10.92 1.02
N ALA A 47 -0.42 -10.62 2.12
CA ALA A 47 -1.22 -9.40 2.24
C ALA A 47 -0.37 -8.13 2.08
N ALA A 48 0.85 -8.11 2.64
CA ALA A 48 1.79 -7.01 2.44
C ALA A 48 2.22 -6.89 0.96
N ASP A 49 2.51 -8.02 0.30
CA ASP A 49 2.88 -8.03 -1.12
C ASP A 49 1.74 -7.52 -2.03
N GLU A 50 0.48 -7.83 -1.70
CA GLU A 50 -0.68 -7.30 -2.45
C GLU A 50 -0.85 -5.79 -2.26
N LEU A 51 -0.55 -5.23 -1.09
CA LEU A 51 -0.51 -3.77 -0.90
C LEU A 51 0.59 -3.12 -1.74
N ASP A 52 1.77 -3.73 -1.82
CA ASP A 52 2.87 -3.24 -2.66
C ASP A 52 2.49 -3.27 -4.16
N LYS A 53 1.80 -4.32 -4.60
CA LYS A 53 1.24 -4.38 -5.96
C LYS A 53 0.20 -3.28 -6.20
N ALA A 54 -0.73 -3.09 -5.25
CA ALA A 54 -1.73 -2.04 -5.32
C ALA A 54 -1.07 -0.66 -5.45
N ASN A 55 0.02 -0.41 -4.73
CA ASN A 55 0.82 0.81 -4.85
C ASN A 55 1.38 1.01 -6.26
N GLY A 56 1.83 -0.06 -6.93
CA GLY A 56 2.23 0.00 -8.33
C GLY A 56 1.09 0.42 -9.28
N HIS A 57 -0.15 -0.03 -9.03
CA HIS A 57 -1.32 0.42 -9.79
C HIS A 57 -1.68 1.87 -9.50
N LEU A 58 -1.63 2.28 -8.23
CA LEU A 58 -1.91 3.63 -7.78
C LEU A 58 -0.89 4.64 -8.32
N GLN A 59 0.40 4.28 -8.37
CA GLN A 59 1.43 5.13 -8.96
C GLN A 59 1.16 5.36 -10.45
N ARG A 60 0.83 4.32 -11.22
CA ARG A 60 0.44 4.47 -12.63
C ARG A 60 -0.82 5.32 -12.79
N ALA A 61 -1.76 5.25 -11.85
CA ALA A 61 -2.93 6.13 -11.86
C ALA A 61 -2.53 7.59 -11.61
N LEU A 62 -1.64 7.83 -10.64
CA LEU A 62 -1.11 9.16 -10.34
C LEU A 62 -0.39 9.78 -11.53
N ASP A 63 0.41 8.99 -12.25
CA ASP A 63 1.13 9.42 -13.46
C ASP A 63 0.15 9.83 -14.58
N LYS A 64 -0.89 9.03 -14.81
CA LYS A 64 -1.96 9.32 -15.80
C LYS A 64 -2.78 10.57 -15.45
N LEU A 65 -2.91 10.87 -14.15
CA LEU A 65 -3.55 12.10 -13.72
C LEU A 65 -2.66 13.33 -14.03
N GLY A 66 -1.37 13.16 -14.35
CA GLY A 66 -0.46 14.25 -14.72
C GLY A 66 -0.21 15.23 -13.57
N THR A 67 0.58 16.29 -13.75
CA THR A 67 0.71 17.37 -12.76
C THR A 67 -0.38 18.43 -12.94
N GLU A 68 -0.71 19.19 -11.89
CA GLU A 68 -1.47 20.43 -12.12
C GLU A 68 -0.51 21.40 -12.81
N LYS A 69 -0.97 22.06 -13.88
CA LYS A 69 -0.28 23.24 -14.37
C LYS A 69 -0.48 24.35 -13.34
N PRO A 70 0.56 25.11 -12.98
CA PRO A 70 0.43 26.27 -12.10
C PRO A 70 -0.57 27.29 -12.67
#